data_AF-A0A1G0JQA9-F1
#
_entry.id   AF-A0A1G0JQA9-F1
#
_cell.length_a   1.000
_cell.length_b   1.000
_cell.length_c   1.000
_cell.angle_alpha   90.00
_cell.angle_beta   90.00
_cell.angle_gamma   90.00
#
_symmetry.space_group_name_H-M   'P 1'
#
loop_
_entity.id
_entity.type
_entity.pdbx_description
1 polymer ?
#
loop_
_entity_poly.entity_id
_entity_poly.type
_entity_poly.pdbx_seq_one_letter_code
_entity_poly.pdbx_strand_id
1 'polypeptide(L)'
;MDLPPKGGRPSQNDIFVLGKSGNQLLSIAVEGKVNETLGPTVAEKRKDMSPGVKERLEFLIDLLQLNNKELDPIRYQLLHRTTSALIEADRFSATAPGVALPPASMQSCAANALMLVHSFSQEHKWFEDYAAFAGLYGIEAELNRVHYVGTFNGKELYFAWVTGENSYKS
;
A
#
# COMPACT_ATOMS: atom_id res chain seq x y z
N MET A 1 7.24 -6.25 -7.05
CA MET A 1 6.89 -6.53 -8.47
C MET A 1 6.91 -5.23 -9.27
N ASP A 2 6.80 -5.23 -10.60
CA ASP A 2 6.66 -3.97 -11.36
C ASP A 2 5.24 -3.41 -11.27
N LEU A 3 5.10 -2.09 -11.29
CA LEU A 3 3.79 -1.44 -11.41
C LEU A 3 3.72 -0.61 -12.71
N PRO A 4 2.78 -0.89 -13.63
CA PRO A 4 1.95 -2.11 -13.72
C PRO A 4 2.82 -3.39 -13.90
N PRO A 5 2.29 -4.59 -13.56
CA PRO A 5 3.05 -5.84 -13.62
C PRO A 5 3.26 -6.34 -15.05
N LYS A 6 4.14 -5.66 -15.79
CA LYS A 6 4.46 -5.91 -17.22
C LYS A 6 5.87 -6.47 -17.46
N GLY A 7 6.61 -6.88 -16.42
CA GLY A 7 7.99 -7.40 -16.56
C GLY A 7 9.05 -6.30 -16.77
N GLY A 8 8.80 -5.11 -16.22
CA GLY A 8 9.71 -3.96 -16.20
C GLY A 8 10.67 -3.92 -14.99
N ARG A 9 10.93 -2.71 -14.46
CA ARG A 9 11.81 -2.53 -13.28
C ARG A 9 11.06 -2.82 -11.98
N PRO A 10 11.57 -3.72 -11.11
CA PRO A 10 10.88 -4.10 -9.88
C PRO A 10 10.66 -2.91 -8.97
N SER A 11 9.44 -2.76 -8.46
CA SER A 11 9.19 -1.95 -7.28
C SER A 11 9.99 -2.51 -6.11
N GLN A 12 10.75 -1.62 -5.48
CA GLN A 12 11.41 -1.91 -4.22
C GLN A 12 10.48 -1.50 -3.08
N ASN A 13 9.94 -2.46 -2.33
CA ASN A 13 9.39 -2.26 -0.99
C ASN A 13 10.51 -2.25 0.04
N ASP A 14 10.41 -1.42 1.08
CA ASP A 14 11.43 -1.42 2.14
C ASP A 14 11.38 -2.79 2.85
N ILE A 15 10.18 -3.20 3.24
CA ILE A 15 9.89 -4.56 3.73
C ILE A 15 8.54 -5.01 3.18
N PHE A 16 8.47 -6.28 2.78
CA PHE A 16 7.22 -6.97 2.48
C PHE A 16 7.04 -8.14 3.44
N VAL A 17 5.86 -8.27 4.05
CA VAL A 17 5.53 -9.35 4.99
C VAL A 17 4.29 -10.08 4.49
N LEU A 18 4.35 -11.41 4.42
CA LEU A 18 3.19 -12.26 4.21
C LEU A 18 2.85 -12.96 5.52
N GLY A 19 1.76 -12.52 6.16
CA GLY A 19 1.19 -13.13 7.35
C GLY A 19 0.10 -14.13 7.01
N LYS A 20 -0.14 -15.08 7.93
CA LYS A 20 -1.29 -15.98 7.89
C LYS A 20 -1.95 -16.02 9.27
N SER A 21 -3.25 -15.78 9.32
CA SER A 21 -4.07 -15.94 10.52
C SER A 21 -5.26 -16.83 10.20
N GLY A 22 -5.28 -18.03 10.79
CA GLY A 22 -6.23 -19.07 10.38
C GLY A 22 -6.11 -19.39 8.88
N ASN A 23 -7.22 -19.26 8.15
CA ASN A 23 -7.27 -19.45 6.69
C ASN A 23 -7.11 -18.16 5.87
N GLN A 24 -6.88 -17.02 6.52
CA GLN A 24 -6.73 -15.74 5.84
C GLN A 24 -5.25 -15.39 5.68
N LEU A 25 -4.90 -14.90 4.50
CA LEU A 25 -3.59 -14.32 4.22
C LEU A 25 -3.64 -12.81 4.44
N LEU A 26 -2.51 -12.26 4.89
CA LEU A 26 -2.31 -10.83 5.08
C LEU A 26 -1.03 -10.41 4.35
N SER A 27 -1.19 -9.64 3.29
CA SER A 27 -0.11 -9.04 2.51
C SER A 27 0.20 -7.65 3.06
N ILE A 28 1.40 -7.44 3.59
CA ILE A 28 1.79 -6.18 4.23
C ILE A 28 2.93 -5.55 3.43
N ALA A 29 2.69 -4.34 2.92
CA ALA A 29 3.76 -3.46 2.44
C ALA A 29 4.13 -2.49 3.57
N VAL A 30 5.38 -2.53 4.00
CA VAL A 30 5.91 -1.63 5.05
C VAL A 30 6.77 -0.56 4.40
N GLU A 31 6.50 0.69 4.75
CA GLU A 31 7.38 1.83 4.47
C GLU A 31 8.01 2.28 5.79
N GLY A 32 9.34 2.21 5.88
CA GLY A 32 10.09 2.66 7.04
C GLY A 32 10.46 4.13 6.91
N LYS A 33 10.28 4.92 7.97
CA LYS A 33 10.72 6.32 7.99
C LYS A 33 11.36 6.73 9.29
N VAL A 34 12.50 7.44 9.18
CA VAL A 34 13.11 8.10 10.33
C VAL A 34 12.85 9.60 10.27
N ASN A 35 13.57 10.32 9.41
CA ASN A 35 13.48 11.78 9.30
C ASN A 35 13.25 12.24 7.87
N GLU A 36 13.60 11.42 6.89
CA GLU A 36 13.37 11.61 5.47
C GLU A 36 11.90 11.53 5.11
N THR A 37 11.51 12.26 4.05
CA THR A 37 10.13 12.28 3.56
C THR A 37 9.67 10.91 3.07
N LEU A 38 8.35 10.74 2.94
CA LEU A 38 7.69 9.63 2.25
C LEU A 38 7.86 9.73 0.71
N GLY A 39 9.03 10.17 0.24
CA GLY A 39 9.31 10.39 -1.17
C GLY A 39 8.61 11.62 -1.77
N PRO A 40 8.63 11.75 -3.10
CA PRO A 40 8.05 12.88 -3.79
C PRO A 40 6.52 12.84 -3.77
N THR A 41 5.90 14.00 -3.91
CA THR A 41 4.45 14.11 -4.15
C THR A 41 4.09 13.65 -5.57
N VAL A 42 2.81 13.40 -5.81
CA VAL A 42 2.30 13.12 -7.17
C VAL A 42 2.56 14.32 -8.08
N ALA A 43 2.38 15.56 -7.59
CA ALA A 43 2.69 16.76 -8.38
C ALA A 43 4.17 16.81 -8.81
N GLU A 44 5.09 16.47 -7.92
CA GLU A 44 6.51 16.37 -8.23
C GLU A 44 6.80 15.26 -9.25
N LYS A 45 6.14 14.10 -9.11
CA LYS A 45 6.26 13.01 -10.11
C LYS A 45 5.71 13.40 -11.47
N ARG A 46 4.60 14.13 -11.55
CA ARG A 46 4.03 14.59 -12.83
C ARG A 46 4.99 15.48 -13.62
N LYS A 47 5.85 16.25 -12.95
CA LYS A 47 6.85 17.11 -13.60
C LYS A 47 7.89 16.35 -14.42
N ASP A 48 8.14 15.08 -14.10
CA ASP A 48 9.03 14.20 -14.89
C ASP A 48 8.46 13.96 -16.31
N MET A 49 7.13 14.11 -16.49
CA MET A 49 6.41 14.04 -17.77
C MET A 49 6.70 12.81 -18.67
N SER A 50 7.39 11.80 -18.15
CA SER A 50 7.72 10.61 -18.93
C SER A 50 6.48 9.74 -19.17
N PRO A 51 6.36 9.10 -20.35
CA PRO A 51 5.24 8.19 -20.64
C PRO A 51 5.05 7.10 -19.58
N GLY A 52 6.17 6.57 -19.05
CA GLY A 52 6.15 5.54 -18.01
C GLY A 52 5.69 6.04 -16.63
N VAL A 53 5.86 7.32 -16.29
CA VAL A 53 5.28 7.88 -15.05
C VAL A 53 3.77 8.05 -15.22
N LYS A 54 3.31 8.54 -16.38
CA LYS A 54 1.88 8.70 -16.67
C LYS A 54 1.14 7.36 -16.59
N GLU A 55 1.61 6.36 -17.33
CA GLU A 55 1.02 5.02 -17.35
C GLU A 55 0.97 4.39 -15.96
N ARG A 56 2.08 4.50 -15.21
CA ARG A 56 2.13 3.97 -13.85
C ARG A 56 1.15 4.69 -12.93
N LEU A 57 1.06 6.00 -13.01
CA LEU A 57 0.15 6.77 -12.17
C LEU A 57 -1.32 6.47 -12.51
N GLU A 58 -1.68 6.36 -13.78
CA GLU A 58 -3.01 5.91 -14.21
C GLU A 58 -3.35 4.54 -13.61
N PHE A 59 -2.43 3.58 -13.71
CA PHE A 59 -2.61 2.25 -13.10
C PHE A 59 -2.80 2.31 -11.57
N LEU A 60 -2.01 3.11 -10.86
CA LEU A 60 -2.14 3.29 -9.41
C LEU A 60 -3.51 3.87 -9.06
N ILE A 61 -3.95 4.91 -9.77
CA ILE A 61 -5.22 5.60 -9.53
C ILE A 61 -6.40 4.66 -9.75
N ASP A 62 -6.38 3.91 -10.85
CA ASP A 62 -7.45 2.99 -11.21
C ASP A 62 -7.58 1.86 -10.18
N LEU A 63 -6.45 1.24 -9.79
CA LEU A 63 -6.48 0.15 -8.80
C LEU A 63 -6.95 0.64 -7.42
N LEU A 64 -6.53 1.85 -7.04
CA LEU A 64 -6.83 2.45 -5.75
C LEU A 64 -8.17 3.20 -5.72
N GLN A 65 -8.89 3.23 -6.85
CA GLN A 65 -10.19 3.89 -7.02
C GLN A 65 -10.18 5.37 -6.58
N LEU A 66 -9.10 6.08 -6.91
CA LEU A 66 -8.87 7.45 -6.45
C LEU A 66 -9.36 8.50 -7.45
N ASN A 67 -9.74 9.68 -6.94
CA ASN A 67 -10.01 10.84 -7.76
C ASN A 67 -8.70 11.57 -8.12
N ASN A 68 -8.32 11.54 -9.39
CA ASN A 68 -7.08 12.13 -9.89
C ASN A 68 -6.90 13.63 -9.55
N LYS A 69 -7.98 14.37 -9.28
CA LYS A 69 -7.93 15.83 -9.02
C LYS A 69 -7.34 16.20 -7.66
N GLU A 70 -7.35 15.29 -6.69
CA GLU A 70 -6.97 15.58 -5.30
C GLU A 70 -5.60 15.02 -4.92
N LEU A 71 -4.88 14.46 -5.91
CA LEU A 71 -3.68 13.66 -5.65
C LEU A 71 -2.39 14.47 -5.62
N ASP A 72 -2.37 15.67 -6.17
CA ASP A 72 -1.16 16.48 -6.31
C ASP A 72 -0.32 16.64 -5.02
N PRO A 73 -0.91 16.90 -3.82
CA PRO A 73 -0.14 16.97 -2.58
C PRO A 73 0.24 15.59 -2.01
N ILE A 74 -0.36 14.51 -2.48
CA ILE A 74 -0.23 13.17 -1.91
C ILE A 74 1.14 12.58 -2.24
N ARG A 75 1.74 11.90 -1.26
CA ARG A 75 3.02 11.21 -1.43
C ARG A 75 2.87 10.03 -2.37
N TYR A 76 3.56 10.08 -3.50
CA TYR A 76 3.52 9.05 -4.54
C TYR A 76 3.82 7.64 -3.99
N GLN A 77 4.71 7.58 -3.02
CA GLN A 77 5.13 6.35 -2.35
C GLN A 77 3.97 5.62 -1.65
N LEU A 78 3.03 6.36 -1.07
CA LEU A 78 1.88 5.78 -0.36
C LEU A 78 0.93 5.07 -1.33
N LEU A 79 0.67 5.67 -2.50
CA LEU A 79 -0.07 5.00 -3.57
C LEU A 79 0.65 3.72 -3.98
N HIS A 80 1.95 3.84 -4.26
CA HIS A 80 2.77 2.75 -4.76
C HIS A 80 2.80 1.55 -3.80
N ARG A 81 2.98 1.79 -2.49
CA ARG A 81 3.03 0.75 -1.45
C ARG A 81 1.68 0.06 -1.29
N THR A 82 0.60 0.83 -1.30
CA THR A 82 -0.76 0.31 -1.20
C THR A 82 -1.09 -0.60 -2.38
N THR A 83 -0.81 -0.16 -3.60
CA THR A 83 -0.99 -0.98 -4.81
C THR A 83 -0.14 -2.25 -4.74
N SER A 84 1.10 -2.18 -4.24
CA SER A 84 1.92 -3.37 -4.06
C SER A 84 1.32 -4.36 -3.07
N ALA A 85 0.76 -3.90 -1.95
CA ALA A 85 0.13 -4.78 -0.96
C ALA A 85 -1.06 -5.52 -1.57
N LEU A 86 -1.91 -4.81 -2.33
CA LEU A 86 -3.08 -5.38 -3.00
C LEU A 86 -2.72 -6.43 -4.05
N ILE A 87 -1.74 -6.14 -4.92
CA ILE A 87 -1.35 -7.09 -5.97
C ILE A 87 -0.66 -8.32 -5.38
N GLU A 88 0.19 -8.17 -4.35
CA GLU A 88 0.76 -9.35 -3.69
C GLU A 88 -0.33 -10.16 -2.96
N ALA A 89 -1.33 -9.50 -2.35
CA ALA A 89 -2.47 -10.19 -1.74
C ALA A 89 -3.21 -11.04 -2.78
N ASP A 90 -3.40 -10.51 -3.98
CA ASP A 90 -4.00 -11.24 -5.09
C ASP A 90 -3.12 -12.40 -5.56
N ARG A 91 -1.83 -12.13 -5.81
CA ARG A 91 -0.87 -13.13 -6.28
C ARG A 91 -0.76 -14.33 -5.32
N PHE A 92 -0.69 -14.10 -4.01
CA PHE A 92 -0.61 -15.18 -3.02
C PHE A 92 -1.96 -15.88 -2.78
N SER A 93 -3.08 -15.24 -3.13
CA SER A 93 -4.39 -15.89 -3.12
C SER A 93 -4.65 -16.73 -4.36
N ALA A 94 -4.04 -16.36 -5.50
CA ALA A 94 -4.25 -16.98 -6.79
C ALA A 94 -3.31 -18.16 -7.08
N THR A 95 -2.36 -18.49 -6.20
CA THR A 95 -1.27 -19.43 -6.51
C THR A 95 -1.28 -20.73 -5.72
N ALA A 96 -1.80 -21.77 -6.36
CA ALA A 96 -1.00 -22.95 -6.68
C ALA A 96 -1.21 -23.30 -8.18
N PRO A 97 -0.18 -23.19 -9.05
CA PRO A 97 -0.31 -23.65 -10.43
C PRO A 97 -0.55 -25.16 -10.48
N GLY A 98 -1.54 -25.61 -11.25
CA GLY A 98 -1.89 -27.03 -11.40
C GLY A 98 -2.94 -27.56 -10.41
N VAL A 99 -3.44 -26.73 -9.50
CA VAL A 99 -4.60 -27.05 -8.67
C VAL A 99 -5.82 -26.42 -9.33
N ALA A 100 -6.82 -27.25 -9.69
CA ALA A 100 -8.10 -26.74 -10.16
C ALA A 100 -8.63 -25.71 -9.16
N LEU A 101 -9.05 -24.53 -9.65
CA LEU A 101 -9.66 -23.51 -8.82
C LEU A 101 -10.74 -24.19 -7.97
N PRO A 102 -10.76 -24.01 -6.63
CA PRO A 102 -11.87 -24.50 -5.84
C PRO A 102 -13.17 -23.93 -6.42
N PRO A 103 -14.30 -24.65 -6.31
CA PRO A 103 -15.59 -24.12 -6.72
C PRO A 103 -15.80 -22.73 -6.08
N ALA A 104 -16.49 -21.81 -6.77
CA ALA A 104 -16.65 -20.43 -6.32
C ALA A 104 -17.18 -20.29 -4.88
N SER A 105 -17.87 -21.32 -4.37
CA SER A 105 -18.33 -21.46 -2.98
C SER A 105 -17.23 -21.71 -1.93
N MET A 106 -16.01 -22.08 -2.36
CA MET A 106 -14.81 -22.30 -1.53
C MET A 106 -13.72 -21.26 -1.77
N GLN A 107 -13.94 -20.31 -2.68
CA GLN A 107 -12.98 -19.26 -3.05
C GLN A 107 -13.00 -18.08 -2.08
N SER A 108 -13.12 -18.36 -0.78
CA SER A 108 -13.11 -17.38 0.30
C SER A 108 -11.91 -17.61 1.21
N CYS A 109 -10.74 -17.27 0.70
CA CYS A 109 -9.72 -16.70 1.56
C CYS A 109 -9.73 -15.22 1.22
N ALA A 110 -10.49 -14.41 1.97
CA ALA A 110 -10.35 -12.96 1.92
C ALA A 110 -8.86 -12.65 2.12
N ALA A 111 -8.21 -12.14 1.07
CA ALA A 111 -6.83 -11.72 1.18
C ALA A 111 -6.86 -10.32 1.72
N ASN A 112 -6.30 -10.16 2.90
CA ASN A 112 -6.17 -8.86 3.52
C ASN A 112 -4.91 -8.20 2.94
N ALA A 113 -4.99 -6.91 2.65
CA ALA A 113 -3.85 -6.08 2.30
C ALA A 113 -3.68 -5.00 3.36
N LEU A 114 -2.44 -4.75 3.78
CA LEU A 114 -2.10 -3.69 4.72
C LEU A 114 -0.97 -2.85 4.15
N MET A 115 -1.21 -1.53 4.07
CA MET A 115 -0.14 -0.55 3.96
C MET A 115 0.20 -0.05 5.37
N LEU A 116 1.43 -0.31 5.80
CA LEU A 116 1.93 0.06 7.12
C LEU A 116 3.05 1.10 6.96
N VAL A 117 2.92 2.25 7.61
CA VAL A 117 4.07 3.14 7.85
C VAL A 117 4.63 2.83 9.24
N HIS A 118 5.90 2.44 9.29
CA HIS A 118 6.64 2.32 10.55
C HIS A 118 7.58 3.51 10.70
N SER A 119 7.20 4.43 11.59
CA SER A 119 7.99 5.62 11.90
C SER A 119 8.89 5.40 13.10
N PHE A 120 10.18 5.68 12.95
CA PHE A 120 11.15 5.71 14.03
C PHE A 120 11.27 7.11 14.67
N SER A 121 10.56 8.12 14.14
CA SER A 121 10.49 9.44 14.75
C SER A 121 9.46 9.50 15.87
N GLN A 122 9.87 9.97 17.05
CA GLN A 122 8.92 10.24 18.15
C GLN A 122 8.15 11.54 17.94
N GLU A 123 8.61 12.39 17.02
CA GLU A 123 7.91 13.61 16.63
C GLU A 123 6.86 13.31 15.55
N HIS A 124 6.66 12.03 15.19
CA HIS A 124 5.69 11.57 14.20
C HIS A 124 5.81 12.31 12.85
N LYS A 125 7.05 12.62 12.45
CA LYS A 125 7.33 13.29 11.18
C LYS A 125 6.64 12.55 10.04
N TRP A 126 6.01 13.32 9.15
CA TRP A 126 5.27 12.86 7.98
C TRP A 126 3.95 12.13 8.29
N PHE A 127 3.49 12.15 9.54
CA PHE A 127 2.15 11.65 9.87
C PHE A 127 1.05 12.45 9.15
N GLU A 128 1.21 13.77 9.00
CA GLU A 128 0.25 14.60 8.27
C GLU A 128 0.11 14.18 6.79
N ASP A 129 1.23 13.82 6.14
CA ASP A 129 1.21 13.29 4.77
C ASP A 129 0.48 11.94 4.68
N TYR A 130 0.69 11.06 5.67
CA TYR A 130 -0.04 9.80 5.78
C TYR A 130 -1.53 10.03 6.06
N ALA A 131 -1.87 10.95 6.96
CA ALA A 131 -3.24 11.31 7.30
C ALA A 131 -3.97 11.92 6.11
N ALA A 132 -3.31 12.79 5.33
CA ALA A 132 -3.87 13.33 4.08
C ALA A 132 -4.16 12.21 3.06
N PHE A 133 -3.29 11.21 2.95
CA PHE A 133 -3.53 10.04 2.10
C PHE A 133 -4.70 9.18 2.60
N ALA A 134 -4.77 8.88 3.90
CA ALA A 134 -5.90 8.16 4.49
C ALA A 134 -7.23 8.93 4.31
N GLY A 135 -7.17 10.26 4.38
CA GLY A 135 -8.29 11.17 4.17
C GLY A 135 -8.91 11.08 2.77
N LEU A 136 -8.17 10.62 1.76
CA LEU A 136 -8.74 10.34 0.42
C LEU A 136 -9.85 9.27 0.46
N TYR A 137 -9.87 8.45 1.51
CA TYR A 137 -10.85 7.40 1.76
C TYR A 137 -11.83 7.76 2.88
N GLY A 138 -11.84 9.03 3.33
CA GLY A 138 -12.69 9.48 4.44
C GLY A 138 -12.23 8.99 5.82
N ILE A 139 -10.98 8.54 5.95
CA ILE A 139 -10.42 8.03 7.21
C ILE A 139 -9.74 9.17 7.96
N GLU A 140 -10.13 9.36 9.22
CA GLU A 140 -9.36 10.16 10.18
C GLU A 140 -8.25 9.28 10.77
N ALA A 141 -7.02 9.47 10.30
CA ALA A 141 -5.88 8.67 10.70
C ALA A 141 -5.53 8.89 12.19
N GLU A 142 -5.19 7.80 12.87
CA GLU A 142 -4.74 7.79 14.26
C GLU A 142 -3.41 7.04 14.39
N LEU A 143 -2.53 7.54 15.27
CA LEU A 143 -1.27 6.90 15.59
C LEU A 143 -1.50 5.55 16.27
N ASN A 144 -0.70 4.54 15.90
CA ASN A 144 -0.71 3.20 16.49
C ASN A 144 -2.07 2.47 16.40
N ARG A 145 -2.87 2.81 15.38
CA ARG A 145 -4.18 2.20 15.13
C ARG A 145 -4.26 1.67 13.70
N VAL A 146 -4.95 0.54 13.55
CA VAL A 146 -5.31 -0.04 12.24
C VAL A 146 -6.68 0.50 11.83
N HIS A 147 -6.77 0.98 10.60
CA HIS A 147 -7.99 1.50 9.99
C HIS A 147 -8.40 0.62 8.83
N TYR A 148 -9.68 0.26 8.76
CA TYR A 148 -10.26 -0.42 7.61
C TYR A 148 -10.59 0.62 6.53
N VAL A 149 -10.15 0.37 5.30
CA VAL A 149 -10.29 1.29 4.18
C VAL A 149 -11.49 0.92 3.30
N GLY A 150 -11.66 -0.37 3.04
CA GLY A 150 -12.68 -0.87 2.14
C GLY A 150 -12.24 -2.13 1.41
N THR A 151 -13.12 -2.62 0.54
CA THR A 151 -12.86 -3.78 -0.30
C THR A 151 -12.42 -3.36 -1.70
N PHE A 152 -11.24 -3.81 -2.13
CA PHE A 152 -10.64 -3.50 -3.43
C PHE A 152 -10.38 -4.81 -4.18
N ASN A 153 -11.07 -5.03 -5.31
CA ASN A 153 -10.98 -6.27 -6.09
C ASN A 153 -11.16 -7.55 -5.24
N GLY A 154 -12.12 -7.51 -4.31
CA GLY A 154 -12.42 -8.62 -3.39
C GLY A 154 -11.40 -8.81 -2.26
N LYS A 155 -10.49 -7.84 -2.05
CA LYS A 155 -9.48 -7.83 -0.98
C LYS A 155 -9.81 -6.75 0.04
N GLU A 156 -9.70 -7.09 1.31
CA GLU A 156 -9.92 -6.14 2.40
C GLU A 156 -8.66 -5.31 2.60
N LEU A 157 -8.75 -3.98 2.42
CA LEU A 157 -7.61 -3.07 2.56
C LEU A 157 -7.63 -2.39 3.93
N TYR A 158 -6.45 -2.34 4.55
CA TYR A 158 -6.21 -1.68 5.82
C TYR A 158 -5.04 -0.72 5.70
N PHE A 159 -5.06 0.34 6.53
CA PHE A 159 -3.94 1.23 6.75
C PHE A 159 -3.54 1.23 8.22
N ALA A 160 -2.24 1.40 8.48
CA ALA A 160 -1.76 1.62 9.82
C ALA A 160 -0.53 2.52 9.85
N TRP A 161 -0.41 3.29 10.93
CA TRP A 161 0.81 3.98 11.32
C TRP A 161 1.28 3.42 12.65
N VAL A 162 2.54 3.01 12.74
CA VAL A 162 3.15 2.54 13.99
C VAL A 162 4.38 3.39 14.29
N THR A 163 4.48 3.85 15.52
CA THR A 163 5.69 4.54 16.01
C THR A 163 6.56 3.54 16.76
N GLY A 164 7.80 3.35 16.30
CA GLY A 164 8.77 2.48 16.94
C GLY A 164 9.12 2.97 18.35
N GLU A 165 9.38 2.04 19.26
CA GLU A 165 9.79 2.39 20.62
C GLU A 165 11.20 2.99 20.67
N ASN A 166 11.41 3.94 21.59
CA ASN A 166 12.71 4.57 21.80
C ASN A 166 13.81 3.59 22.24
N SER A 167 13.45 2.51 22.92
CA SER A 167 14.34 1.48 23.44
C SER A 167 15.12 0.71 22.35
N TYR A 168 14.64 0.73 21.10
CA TYR A 168 15.25 -0.01 19.98
C TYR A 168 15.92 0.88 18.93
N LYS A 169 16.20 2.15 19.26
CA LYS A 169 17.00 3.03 18.39
C LYS A 169 18.48 2.73 18.56
N SER A 170 19.13 2.24 17.51
CA SER A 170 20.59 2.08 17.41
C SER A 170 21.31 3.41 17.26
#